data_AF-A0A9E3TZ24-F1
#
_entry.id   AF-A0A9E3TZ24-F1
#
_cell.length_a   1.000
_cell.length_b   1.000
_cell.length_c   1.000
_cell.angle_alpha   90.00
_cell.angle_beta   90.00
_cell.angle_gamma   90.00
#
_symmetry.space_group_name_H-M   'P 1'
#
loop_
_entity.id
_entity.type
_entity.pdbx_description
1 polymer ?
#
loop_
_entity_poly.entity_id
_entity_poly.type
_entity_poly.pdbx_seq_one_letter_code
_entity_poly.pdbx_strand_id
1 'polypeptide(L)'
;MITLAAALYWLSLTLTRNALASSLVSLSVLWGNSMAASLGGSSGVGLVCNPEFPATAMICVAMALSWRRRHMWACLLAGLAFNVHGSIALFGGAMLCGAAIIDGLRNGRWRRAMAACVVFALAAAPTVAWAFSTAAPTGDVPIEEWLRFPKWIYPHHIFVSDTPAIGWLRLAALLVPGVIGWAAGRSALRGKLTVIEGWLIAAAILLTAGYVWVEVWPVRFVAQLTLWRGTRFVLFAGIAIGISWLVDVAKSGGLSAVLAGVALTGFLAPMAPA
;
A
#
# COMPACT_ATOMS: atom_id res chain seq x y z
N MET A 1 -14.64 -6.36 6.31
CA MET A 1 -13.78 -6.07 7.47
C MET A 1 -12.97 -7.27 7.94
N ILE A 2 -13.61 -8.38 8.36
CA ILE A 2 -12.92 -9.59 8.83
C ILE A 2 -11.87 -10.07 7.82
N THR A 3 -12.20 -10.07 6.52
CA THR A 3 -11.27 -10.45 5.44
C THR A 3 -10.03 -9.56 5.35
N LEU A 4 -10.16 -8.24 5.55
CA LEU A 4 -9.03 -7.31 5.52
C LEU A 4 -8.14 -7.52 6.75
N ALA A 5 -8.73 -7.65 7.94
CA ALA A 5 -7.99 -7.95 9.16
C ALA A 5 -7.25 -9.28 9.06
N ALA A 6 -7.89 -10.32 8.53
CA ALA A 6 -7.25 -11.62 8.30
C ALA A 6 -6.12 -11.52 7.27
N ALA A 7 -6.29 -10.75 6.19
CA ALA A 7 -5.26 -10.52 5.19
C ALA A 7 -4.05 -9.74 5.75
N LEU A 8 -4.28 -8.75 6.60
CA LEU A 8 -3.24 -7.99 7.28
C LEU A 8 -2.52 -8.79 8.35
N TYR A 9 -3.27 -9.58 9.11
CA TYR A 9 -2.71 -10.58 10.02
C TYR A 9 -1.77 -11.51 9.25
N TRP A 10 -2.22 -12.04 8.11
CA TRP A 10 -1.43 -12.96 7.29
C TRP A 10 -0.20 -12.30 6.67
N LEU A 11 -0.33 -11.07 6.17
CA LEU A 11 0.79 -10.27 5.69
C LEU A 11 1.81 -10.08 6.81
N SER A 12 1.38 -9.55 7.95
CA SER A 12 2.25 -9.29 9.10
C SER A 12 2.93 -10.55 9.58
N LEU A 13 2.19 -11.66 9.71
CA LEU A 13 2.73 -12.95 10.15
C LEU A 13 3.77 -13.47 9.16
N THR A 14 3.56 -13.24 7.86
CA THR A 14 4.51 -13.64 6.82
C THR A 14 5.78 -12.78 6.83
N LEU A 15 5.65 -11.48 7.10
CA LEU A 15 6.77 -10.55 7.19
C LEU A 15 7.61 -10.80 8.44
N THR A 16 6.96 -11.01 9.58
CA THR A 16 7.56 -10.92 10.92
C THR A 16 7.71 -12.26 11.63
N ARG A 17 6.89 -13.26 11.28
CA ARG A 17 6.75 -14.55 11.97
C ARG A 17 6.35 -14.43 13.45
N ASN A 18 5.79 -13.29 13.87
CA ASN A 18 5.40 -13.02 15.25
C ASN A 18 3.87 -12.87 15.33
N ALA A 19 3.21 -13.87 15.93
CA ALA A 19 1.75 -13.93 16.02
C ALA A 19 1.17 -12.76 16.85
N LEU A 20 1.83 -12.38 17.93
CA LEU A 20 1.42 -11.25 18.77
C LEU A 20 1.50 -9.94 17.99
N ALA A 21 2.63 -9.68 17.33
CA ALA A 21 2.79 -8.50 16.48
C ALA A 21 1.75 -8.47 15.36
N SER A 22 1.43 -9.62 14.77
CA SER A 22 0.43 -9.75 13.71
C SER A 22 -0.99 -9.42 14.18
N SER A 23 -1.35 -9.84 15.39
CA SER A 23 -2.62 -9.46 16.03
C SER A 23 -2.68 -7.95 16.28
N LEU A 24 -1.60 -7.36 16.81
CA LEU A 24 -1.51 -5.92 17.08
C LEU A 24 -1.61 -5.07 15.80
N VAL A 25 -0.98 -5.52 14.70
CA VAL A 25 -1.11 -4.88 13.38
C VAL A 25 -2.54 -4.97 12.85
N SER A 26 -3.21 -6.11 13.04
CA SER A 26 -4.59 -6.26 12.59
C SER A 26 -5.53 -5.36 13.40
N LEU A 27 -5.28 -5.24 14.70
CA LEU A 27 -6.00 -4.33 15.59
C LEU A 27 -5.73 -2.85 15.26
N SER A 28 -4.50 -2.46 14.89
CA SER A 28 -4.22 -1.07 14.49
C SER A 28 -4.90 -0.65 13.20
N VAL A 29 -5.16 -1.61 12.30
CA VAL A 29 -5.93 -1.34 11.08
C VAL A 29 -7.44 -1.39 11.30
N LEU A 30 -7.92 -2.26 12.20
CA LEU A 30 -9.35 -2.29 12.57
C LEU A 30 -9.77 -1.10 13.43
N TRP A 31 -8.92 -0.66 14.37
CA TRP A 31 -9.28 0.29 15.43
C TRP A 31 -8.72 1.70 15.21
N GLY A 32 -7.52 1.81 14.64
CA GLY A 32 -6.82 3.10 14.52
C GLY A 32 -7.22 3.94 13.31
N ASN A 33 -8.15 3.43 12.47
CA ASN A 33 -8.45 4.00 11.16
C ASN A 33 -7.15 4.30 10.38
N SER A 34 -6.14 3.42 10.43
CA SER A 34 -4.84 3.69 9.81
C SER A 34 -4.90 3.86 8.28
N MET A 35 -6.05 3.56 7.67
CA MET A 35 -6.33 4.00 6.31
C MET A 35 -6.47 5.54 6.18
N ALA A 36 -6.89 6.25 7.23
CA ALA A 36 -6.87 7.72 7.34
C ALA A 36 -5.45 8.30 7.49
N ALA A 37 -4.46 7.46 7.81
CA ALA A 37 -3.05 7.87 7.81
C ALA A 37 -2.35 7.61 6.46
N SER A 38 -3.01 6.96 5.50
CA SER A 38 -2.53 6.90 4.12
C SER A 38 -2.70 8.26 3.45
N LEU A 39 -1.72 8.65 2.64
CA LEU A 39 -1.85 9.88 1.85
C LEU A 39 -3.02 9.73 0.90
N GLY A 40 -3.84 10.77 0.82
CA GLY A 40 -5.03 10.76 0.00
C GLY A 40 -6.17 9.91 0.48
N GLY A 41 -6.23 9.58 1.77
CA GLY A 41 -7.48 9.15 2.42
C GLY A 41 -8.07 7.84 1.91
N SER A 42 -8.96 7.29 2.73
CA SER A 42 -9.85 6.22 2.31
C SER A 42 -11.17 6.36 3.02
N SER A 43 -12.21 5.72 2.49
CA SER A 43 -13.44 5.53 3.26
C SER A 43 -13.08 4.90 4.60
N GLY A 44 -13.51 5.52 5.70
CA GLY A 44 -13.44 4.93 7.02
C GLY A 44 -14.26 3.64 7.11
N VAL A 45 -14.03 2.88 8.17
CA VAL A 45 -14.80 1.68 8.48
C VAL A 45 -16.29 2.04 8.68
N GLY A 46 -17.19 1.42 7.92
CA GLY A 46 -18.64 1.63 8.02
C GLY A 46 -19.46 0.52 7.33
N LEU A 47 -20.79 0.55 7.50
CA LEU A 47 -21.80 -0.43 6.98
C LEU A 47 -21.87 -0.55 5.45
N VAL A 48 -21.12 0.25 4.70
CA VAL A 48 -21.14 0.25 3.23
C VAL A 48 -20.14 -0.76 2.68
N CYS A 49 -20.63 -1.72 1.91
CA CYS A 49 -19.82 -2.67 1.14
C CYS A 49 -19.01 -1.96 0.05
N ASN A 50 -17.88 -1.35 0.42
CA ASN A 50 -16.99 -0.69 -0.52
C ASN A 50 -16.06 -1.73 -1.20
N PRO A 51 -15.98 -1.79 -2.55
CA PRO A 51 -15.08 -2.69 -3.29
C PRO A 51 -13.59 -2.49 -2.95
N GLU A 52 -13.22 -1.37 -2.34
CA GLU A 52 -11.88 -1.10 -1.83
C GLU A 52 -11.41 -2.12 -0.79
N PHE A 53 -12.30 -2.59 0.09
CA PHE A 53 -11.91 -3.54 1.16
C PHE A 53 -11.46 -4.91 0.62
N PRO A 54 -12.23 -5.61 -0.24
CA PRO A 54 -11.78 -6.87 -0.81
C PRO A 54 -10.54 -6.70 -1.69
N ALA A 55 -10.46 -5.64 -2.50
CA ALA A 55 -9.27 -5.37 -3.31
C ALA A 55 -8.02 -5.15 -2.43
N THR A 56 -8.13 -4.35 -1.37
CA THR A 56 -7.04 -4.13 -0.40
C THR A 56 -6.61 -5.45 0.26
N ALA A 57 -7.56 -6.28 0.68
CA ALA A 57 -7.27 -7.59 1.28
C ALA A 57 -6.51 -8.51 0.30
N MET A 58 -6.93 -8.56 -0.97
CA MET A 58 -6.24 -9.33 -2.01
C MET A 58 -4.81 -8.83 -2.22
N ILE A 59 -4.57 -7.52 -2.24
CA ILE A 59 -3.22 -6.96 -2.34
C ILE A 59 -2.37 -7.29 -1.10
N CYS A 60 -2.91 -7.23 0.12
CA CYS A 60 -2.18 -7.65 1.32
C CYS A 60 -1.73 -9.12 1.23
N VAL A 61 -2.61 -10.01 0.77
CA VAL A 61 -2.25 -11.42 0.53
C VAL A 61 -1.20 -11.54 -0.59
N ALA A 62 -1.32 -10.75 -1.66
CA ALA A 62 -0.36 -10.74 -2.75
C ALA A 62 1.03 -10.24 -2.29
N MET A 63 1.10 -9.23 -1.42
CA MET A 63 2.33 -8.79 -0.77
C MET A 63 2.96 -9.92 0.06
N ALA A 64 2.15 -10.69 0.81
CA ALA A 64 2.64 -11.85 1.55
C ALA A 64 3.23 -12.92 0.61
N LEU A 65 2.59 -13.18 -0.53
CA LEU A 65 3.10 -14.10 -1.56
C LEU A 65 4.39 -13.59 -2.20
N SER A 66 4.46 -12.29 -2.53
CA SER A 66 5.66 -11.65 -3.06
C SER A 66 6.83 -11.71 -2.07
N TRP A 67 6.56 -11.52 -0.78
CA TRP A 67 7.56 -11.72 0.28
C TRP A 67 8.10 -13.15 0.29
N ARG A 68 7.24 -14.14 0.05
CA ARG A 68 7.63 -15.55 -0.13
C ARG A 68 8.24 -15.86 -1.50
N ARG A 69 8.54 -14.84 -2.32
CA ARG A 69 9.05 -14.93 -3.71
C ARG A 69 8.14 -15.71 -4.67
N ARG A 70 6.86 -15.82 -4.34
CA ARG A 70 5.82 -16.38 -5.21
C ARG A 70 5.25 -15.28 -6.11
N HIS A 71 6.12 -14.59 -6.86
CA HIS A 71 5.78 -13.37 -7.60
C HIS A 71 4.69 -13.59 -8.66
N MET A 72 4.66 -14.75 -9.31
CA MET A 72 3.62 -15.10 -10.29
C MET A 72 2.23 -15.07 -9.66
N TRP A 73 2.07 -15.76 -8.52
CA TRP A 73 0.80 -15.81 -7.78
C TRP A 73 0.43 -14.46 -7.19
N ALA A 74 1.41 -13.68 -6.74
CA ALA A 74 1.19 -12.32 -6.26
C ALA A 74 0.65 -11.42 -7.38
N CYS A 75 1.27 -11.45 -8.56
CA CYS A 75 0.87 -10.65 -9.71
C CYS A 75 -0.50 -11.08 -10.27
N LEU A 76 -0.79 -12.40 -10.32
CA LEU A 76 -2.11 -12.92 -10.65
C LEU A 76 -3.18 -12.34 -9.72
N LEU A 77 -2.96 -12.45 -8.41
CA LEU A 77 -3.92 -11.98 -7.41
C LEU A 77 -4.13 -10.46 -7.48
N ALA A 78 -3.07 -9.69 -7.77
CA ALA A 78 -3.18 -8.26 -7.98
C ALA A 78 -3.93 -7.88 -9.26
N GLY A 79 -3.74 -8.63 -10.35
CA GLY A 79 -4.52 -8.43 -11.58
C GLY A 79 -5.99 -8.77 -11.38
N LEU A 80 -6.30 -9.83 -10.63
CA LEU A 80 -7.68 -10.12 -10.21
C LEU A 80 -8.26 -9.02 -9.33
N ALA A 81 -7.48 -8.48 -8.38
CA ALA A 81 -7.90 -7.36 -7.54
C ALA A 81 -8.17 -6.08 -8.35
N PHE A 82 -7.50 -5.91 -9.49
CA PHE A 82 -7.74 -4.79 -10.41
C PHE A 82 -9.16 -4.80 -10.97
N ASN A 83 -9.73 -5.99 -11.22
CA ASN A 83 -11.13 -6.09 -11.65
C ASN A 83 -12.15 -5.78 -10.54
N VAL A 84 -11.70 -5.76 -9.28
CA VAL A 84 -12.53 -5.37 -8.13
C VAL A 84 -12.42 -3.86 -7.89
N HIS A 85 -11.20 -3.32 -7.87
CA HIS A 85 -10.94 -1.89 -7.68
C HIS A 85 -9.62 -1.46 -8.33
N GLY A 86 -9.71 -0.88 -9.53
CA GLY A 86 -8.55 -0.57 -10.38
C GLY A 86 -7.49 0.31 -9.73
N SER A 87 -7.85 1.44 -9.12
CA SER A 87 -6.86 2.38 -8.55
C SER A 87 -6.04 1.80 -7.40
N ILE A 88 -6.69 1.12 -6.46
CA ILE A 88 -6.05 0.45 -5.32
C ILE A 88 -5.13 -0.68 -5.81
N ALA A 89 -5.62 -1.51 -6.71
CA ALA A 89 -4.88 -2.64 -7.22
C ALA A 89 -3.73 -2.24 -8.15
N LEU A 90 -3.81 -1.09 -8.84
CA LEU A 90 -2.73 -0.60 -9.69
C LEU A 90 -1.47 -0.32 -8.87
N PHE A 91 -1.61 0.41 -7.76
CA PHE A 91 -0.47 0.75 -6.92
C PHE A 91 0.15 -0.51 -6.30
N GLY A 92 -0.68 -1.37 -5.71
CA GLY A 92 -0.24 -2.65 -5.17
C GLY A 92 0.40 -3.54 -6.25
N GLY A 93 -0.23 -3.67 -7.42
CA GLY A 93 0.26 -4.43 -8.55
C GLY A 93 1.62 -3.95 -9.05
N ALA A 94 1.80 -2.64 -9.17
CA ALA A 94 3.09 -2.05 -9.55
C ALA A 94 4.18 -2.36 -8.53
N MET A 95 3.89 -2.30 -7.23
CA MET A 95 4.83 -2.73 -6.18
C MET A 95 5.25 -4.19 -6.38
N LEU A 96 4.29 -5.09 -6.63
CA LEU A 96 4.55 -6.52 -6.81
C LEU A 96 5.34 -6.81 -8.09
N CYS A 97 5.05 -6.11 -9.18
CA CYS A 97 5.84 -6.14 -10.41
C CYS A 97 7.27 -5.63 -10.17
N GLY A 98 7.43 -4.51 -9.45
CA GLY A 98 8.75 -3.98 -9.05
C GLY A 98 9.56 -5.00 -8.26
N ALA A 99 8.95 -5.66 -7.27
CA ALA A 99 9.58 -6.76 -6.54
C ALA A 99 9.98 -7.94 -7.44
N ALA A 100 9.10 -8.35 -8.36
CA ALA A 100 9.40 -9.42 -9.30
C ALA A 100 10.59 -9.06 -10.20
N ILE A 101 10.63 -7.83 -10.72
CA ILE A 101 11.69 -7.33 -11.61
C ILE A 101 13.02 -7.25 -10.87
N ILE A 102 13.08 -6.60 -9.71
CA ILE A 102 14.32 -6.44 -8.95
C ILE A 102 14.86 -7.80 -8.47
N ASP A 103 13.99 -8.68 -7.97
CA ASP A 103 14.40 -10.04 -7.60
C ASP A 103 14.85 -10.85 -8.83
N GLY A 104 14.13 -10.74 -9.95
CA GLY A 104 14.46 -11.40 -11.21
C GLY A 104 15.82 -11.00 -11.77
N LEU A 105 16.10 -9.69 -11.83
CA LEU A 105 17.37 -9.16 -12.34
C LEU A 105 18.54 -9.64 -11.48
N ARG A 106 18.45 -9.51 -10.15
CA ARG A 106 19.53 -9.87 -9.24
C ARG A 106 19.80 -11.38 -9.14
N ASN A 107 18.80 -12.21 -9.42
CA ASN A 107 18.94 -13.67 -9.35
C ASN A 107 18.98 -14.34 -10.73
N GLY A 108 19.21 -13.60 -11.83
CA GLY A 108 19.29 -14.15 -13.19
C GLY A 108 17.98 -14.77 -13.71
N ARG A 109 16.83 -14.42 -13.11
CA ARG A 109 15.49 -14.98 -13.38
C ARG A 109 14.56 -14.00 -14.10
N TRP A 110 15.11 -13.10 -14.93
CA TRP A 110 14.37 -12.01 -15.58
C TRP A 110 13.16 -12.50 -16.40
N ARG A 111 13.25 -13.65 -17.09
CA ARG A 111 12.12 -14.21 -17.86
C ARG A 111 10.92 -14.55 -16.97
N ARG A 112 11.18 -15.11 -15.78
CA ARG A 112 10.12 -15.42 -14.80
C ARG A 112 9.54 -14.14 -14.20
N ALA A 113 10.35 -13.10 -14.02
CA ALA A 113 9.88 -11.80 -13.56
C ALA A 113 8.95 -11.14 -14.60
N MET A 114 9.35 -11.11 -15.87
CA MET A 114 8.51 -10.60 -16.96
C MET A 114 7.22 -11.39 -17.10
N ALA A 115 7.28 -12.71 -17.00
CA ALA A 115 6.08 -13.55 -17.01
C ALA A 115 5.12 -13.21 -15.85
N ALA A 116 5.62 -12.85 -14.66
CA ALA A 116 4.77 -12.38 -13.57
C ALA A 116 4.06 -11.05 -13.91
N CYS A 117 4.77 -10.09 -14.51
CA CYS A 117 4.17 -8.83 -14.97
C CYS A 117 3.12 -9.05 -16.07
N VAL A 118 3.40 -9.98 -17.01
CA VAL A 118 2.42 -10.37 -18.04
C VAL A 118 1.18 -11.00 -17.41
N VAL A 119 1.35 -11.88 -16.42
CA VAL A 119 0.20 -12.48 -15.71
C VAL A 119 -0.64 -11.44 -14.99
N PHE A 120 -0.04 -10.39 -14.40
CA PHE A 120 -0.80 -9.25 -13.88
C PHE A 120 -1.62 -8.58 -14.98
N ALA A 121 -1.00 -8.24 -16.11
CA ALA A 121 -1.67 -7.56 -17.22
C ALA A 121 -2.83 -8.39 -17.81
N LEU A 122 -2.61 -9.70 -18.01
CA LEU A 122 -3.64 -10.62 -18.50
C LEU A 122 -4.81 -10.76 -17.51
N ALA A 123 -4.51 -10.86 -16.20
CA ALA A 123 -5.55 -10.96 -15.20
C ALA A 123 -6.35 -9.66 -15.02
N ALA A 124 -5.73 -8.49 -15.23
CA ALA A 124 -6.39 -7.18 -15.23
C ALA A 124 -7.12 -6.86 -16.56
N ALA A 125 -6.89 -7.66 -17.61
CA ALA A 125 -7.37 -7.39 -18.96
C ALA A 125 -8.90 -7.19 -19.08
N PRO A 126 -9.78 -7.90 -18.35
CA PRO A 126 -11.22 -7.70 -18.48
C PRO A 126 -11.66 -6.25 -18.20
N THR A 127 -11.24 -5.68 -17.07
CA THR A 127 -11.55 -4.28 -16.72
C THR A 127 -10.86 -3.29 -17.65
N VAL A 128 -9.64 -3.58 -18.08
CA VAL A 128 -8.91 -2.71 -19.03
C VAL A 128 -9.63 -2.68 -20.39
N ALA A 129 -10.01 -3.85 -20.92
CA ALA A 129 -10.75 -3.97 -22.17
C ALA A 129 -12.11 -3.27 -22.06
N TRP A 130 -12.82 -3.46 -20.94
CA TRP A 130 -14.07 -2.77 -20.67
C TRP A 130 -13.89 -1.25 -20.66
N ALA A 131 -12.86 -0.73 -19.98
CA ALA A 131 -12.55 0.69 -19.92
C ALA A 131 -12.19 1.30 -21.28
N PHE A 132 -11.49 0.56 -22.15
CA PHE A 132 -11.21 1.01 -23.52
C PHE A 132 -12.43 0.91 -24.46
N SER A 133 -13.35 0.00 -24.19
CA SER A 133 -14.58 -0.16 -24.99
C SER A 133 -15.69 0.83 -24.63
N THR A 134 -15.62 1.45 -23.45
CA THR A 134 -16.58 2.45 -23.01
C THR A 134 -16.15 3.82 -23.54
N ALA A 135 -16.96 4.41 -24.42
CA ALA A 135 -16.71 5.76 -24.92
C ALA A 135 -16.60 6.73 -23.73
N ALA A 136 -15.56 7.58 -23.74
CA ALA A 136 -15.47 8.66 -22.78
C ALA A 136 -16.73 9.55 -22.90
N PRO A 137 -17.26 10.09 -21.79
CA PRO A 137 -18.38 11.02 -21.84
C PRO A 137 -18.06 12.14 -22.85
N THR A 138 -18.98 12.39 -23.77
CA THR A 138 -18.84 13.26 -24.96
C THR A 138 -18.67 14.76 -24.65
N GLY A 139 -18.40 15.12 -23.40
CA GLY A 139 -18.04 16.47 -23.01
C GLY A 139 -16.52 16.58 -22.87
N ASP A 140 -15.88 17.26 -23.82
CA ASP A 140 -14.51 17.73 -23.69
C ASP A 140 -14.47 18.87 -22.65
N VAL A 141 -14.60 18.50 -21.37
CA VAL A 141 -14.37 19.42 -20.26
C VAL A 141 -12.87 19.71 -20.22
N PRO A 142 -12.44 20.99 -20.29
CA PRO A 142 -11.04 21.36 -20.13
C PRO A 142 -10.45 20.73 -18.87
N ILE A 143 -9.20 20.26 -18.94
CA ILE A 143 -8.57 19.52 -17.83
C ILE A 143 -8.56 20.35 -16.55
N GLU A 144 -8.42 21.67 -16.66
CA GLU A 144 -8.45 22.62 -15.55
C GLU A 144 -9.80 22.61 -14.84
N GLU A 145 -10.90 22.59 -15.60
CA GLU A 145 -12.26 22.51 -15.06
C GLU A 145 -12.55 21.12 -14.47
N TRP A 146 -12.10 20.07 -15.17
CA TRP A 146 -12.26 18.71 -14.69
C TRP A 146 -11.53 18.50 -13.36
N LEU A 147 -10.35 19.09 -13.17
CA LEU A 147 -9.56 18.99 -11.93
C LEU A 147 -10.12 19.82 -10.76
N ARG A 148 -10.92 20.87 -11.02
CA ARG A 148 -11.58 21.64 -9.95
C ARG A 148 -12.51 20.77 -9.11
N PHE A 149 -13.23 19.85 -9.75
CA PHE A 149 -14.19 18.99 -9.07
C PHE A 149 -13.55 18.02 -8.06
N PRO A 150 -12.57 17.16 -8.42
CA PRO A 150 -11.87 16.33 -7.46
C PRO A 150 -11.12 17.14 -6.41
N LYS A 151 -10.58 18.32 -6.78
CA LYS A 151 -9.93 19.24 -5.83
C LYS A 151 -10.90 19.72 -4.75
N TRP A 152 -12.17 19.91 -5.08
CA TRP A 152 -13.17 20.35 -4.11
C TRP A 152 -13.68 19.20 -3.22
N ILE A 153 -13.89 18.02 -3.79
CA ILE A 153 -14.50 16.89 -3.05
C ILE A 153 -13.47 16.16 -2.20
N TYR A 154 -12.30 15.85 -2.76
CA TYR A 154 -11.26 15.07 -2.10
C TYR A 154 -9.85 15.55 -2.52
N PRO A 155 -9.44 16.77 -2.14
CA PRO A 155 -8.20 17.37 -2.62
C PRO A 155 -6.98 16.49 -2.38
N HIS A 156 -6.85 15.96 -1.16
CA HIS A 156 -5.74 15.11 -0.76
C HIS A 156 -5.68 13.76 -1.51
N HIS A 157 -6.79 13.25 -2.08
CA HIS A 157 -6.81 11.97 -2.81
C HIS A 157 -6.01 12.02 -4.11
N ILE A 158 -5.82 13.23 -4.66
CA ILE A 158 -5.31 13.46 -6.01
C ILE A 158 -4.10 14.40 -5.96
N PHE A 159 -4.15 15.44 -5.13
CA PHE A 159 -3.10 16.45 -5.00
C PHE A 159 -2.25 16.25 -3.75
N VAL A 160 -0.94 16.09 -3.97
CA VAL A 160 0.12 16.06 -2.96
C VAL A 160 0.18 17.36 -2.20
N SER A 161 0.16 18.47 -2.94
CA SER A 161 0.27 19.83 -2.40
C SER A 161 -0.83 20.14 -1.40
N ASP A 162 -2.00 19.52 -1.58
CA ASP A 162 -3.18 19.76 -0.76
C ASP A 162 -3.25 18.82 0.45
N THR A 163 -2.27 17.94 0.63
CA THR A 163 -2.15 17.14 1.86
C THR A 163 -1.64 18.04 2.99
N PRO A 164 -2.41 18.20 4.09
CA PRO A 164 -2.00 19.05 5.20
C PRO A 164 -0.74 18.48 5.89
N ALA A 165 0.10 19.37 6.44
CA ALA A 165 1.36 18.99 7.09
C ALA A 165 1.19 17.90 8.17
N ILE A 166 0.06 17.92 8.90
CA ILE A 166 -0.24 16.88 9.89
C ILE A 166 -0.37 15.47 9.29
N GLY A 167 -0.83 15.35 8.03
CA GLY A 167 -0.89 14.07 7.32
C GLY A 167 0.49 13.50 7.05
N TRP A 168 1.44 14.35 6.64
CA TRP A 168 2.84 13.97 6.46
C TRP A 168 3.51 13.55 7.76
N LEU A 169 3.27 14.30 8.84
CA LEU A 169 3.79 13.96 10.16
C LEU A 169 3.24 12.62 10.67
N ARG A 170 1.95 12.35 10.46
CA ARG A 170 1.32 11.05 10.81
C ARG A 170 1.92 9.90 10.01
N LEU A 171 2.06 10.07 8.69
CA LEU A 171 2.70 9.07 7.84
C LEU A 171 4.14 8.78 8.30
N ALA A 172 4.93 9.83 8.54
CA ALA A 172 6.29 9.70 9.01
C ALA A 172 6.36 8.99 10.37
N ALA A 173 5.52 9.38 11.33
CA ALA A 173 5.48 8.78 12.66
C ALA A 173 5.19 7.27 12.63
N LEU A 174 4.34 6.81 11.70
CA LEU A 174 4.02 5.39 11.54
C LEU A 174 5.09 4.62 10.75
N LEU A 175 5.79 5.27 9.81
CA LEU A 175 6.85 4.64 9.02
C LEU A 175 8.19 4.56 9.75
N VAL A 176 8.52 5.54 10.59
CA VAL A 176 9.83 5.62 11.29
C VAL A 176 10.13 4.35 12.09
N PRO A 177 9.23 3.80 12.92
CA PRO A 177 9.50 2.54 13.61
C PRO A 177 9.69 1.35 12.66
N GLY A 178 9.01 1.35 11.51
CA GLY A 178 9.21 0.37 10.45
C GLY A 178 10.60 0.47 9.83
N VAL A 179 11.09 1.68 9.57
CA VAL A 179 12.45 1.94 9.07
C VAL A 179 13.51 1.51 10.10
N ILE A 180 13.31 1.86 11.37
CA ILE A 180 14.21 1.45 12.47
C ILE A 180 14.23 -0.07 12.59
N GLY A 181 13.06 -0.72 12.62
CA GLY A 181 12.95 -2.17 12.70
C GLY A 181 13.59 -2.88 11.51
N TRP A 182 13.43 -2.33 10.30
CA TRP A 182 14.10 -2.85 9.11
C TRP A 182 15.62 -2.69 9.19
N ALA A 183 16.12 -1.53 9.63
CA ALA A 183 17.54 -1.27 9.78
C ALA A 183 18.18 -2.19 10.83
N ALA A 184 17.53 -2.35 11.98
CA ALA A 184 17.97 -3.22 13.07
C ALA A 184 17.93 -4.72 12.67
N GLY A 185 16.90 -5.14 11.92
CA GLY A 185 16.70 -6.51 11.46
C GLY A 185 17.36 -6.85 10.12
N ARG A 186 18.17 -5.96 9.54
CA ARG A 186 18.64 -6.06 8.14
C ARG A 186 19.39 -7.36 7.84
N SER A 187 20.18 -7.86 8.80
CA SER A 187 20.93 -9.12 8.65
C SER A 187 20.02 -10.33 8.49
N ALA A 188 18.97 -10.43 9.32
CA ALA A 188 17.94 -11.46 9.24
C ALA A 188 17.09 -11.36 7.95
N LEU A 189 16.98 -10.15 7.39
CA LEU A 189 16.20 -9.85 6.19
C LEU A 189 17.01 -9.88 4.89
N ARG A 190 18.31 -10.22 4.92
CA ARG A 190 19.21 -10.12 3.74
C ARG A 190 18.66 -10.85 2.51
N GLY A 191 18.04 -12.01 2.70
CA GLY A 191 17.40 -12.79 1.62
C GLY A 191 16.09 -12.22 1.07
N LYS A 192 15.57 -11.13 1.65
CA LYS A 192 14.29 -10.48 1.30
C LYS A 192 14.44 -9.03 0.85
N LEU A 193 15.66 -8.47 0.90
CA LEU A 193 15.92 -7.06 0.55
C LEU A 193 15.46 -6.70 -0.87
N THR A 194 15.64 -7.60 -1.84
CA THR A 194 15.20 -7.41 -3.22
C THR A 194 13.71 -7.17 -3.36
N VAL A 195 12.89 -7.79 -2.50
CA VAL A 195 11.43 -7.62 -2.51
C VAL A 195 11.05 -6.24 -1.97
N ILE A 196 11.63 -5.84 -0.83
CA ILE A 196 11.38 -4.52 -0.22
C ILE A 196 11.84 -3.41 -1.17
N GLU A 197 13.05 -3.53 -1.72
CA GLU A 197 13.58 -2.53 -2.64
C GLU A 197 12.68 -2.39 -3.87
N GLY A 198 12.21 -3.50 -4.44
CA GLY A 198 11.26 -3.44 -5.55
C GLY A 198 9.93 -2.80 -5.18
N TRP A 199 9.40 -3.05 -3.98
CA TRP A 199 8.21 -2.35 -3.47
C TRP A 199 8.43 -0.85 -3.35
N LEU A 200 9.53 -0.44 -2.71
CA LEU A 200 9.83 0.96 -2.44
C LEU A 200 10.17 1.73 -3.72
N ILE A 201 10.95 1.14 -4.64
CA ILE A 201 11.28 1.76 -5.94
C ILE A 201 10.00 1.96 -6.75
N ALA A 202 9.14 0.95 -6.86
CA ALA A 202 7.88 1.08 -7.59
C ALA A 202 6.94 2.10 -6.94
N ALA A 203 6.83 2.11 -5.61
CA ALA A 203 6.07 3.12 -4.90
C ALA A 203 6.62 4.53 -5.16
N ALA A 204 7.95 4.73 -5.05
CA ALA A 204 8.58 6.02 -5.34
C ALA A 204 8.29 6.48 -6.78
N ILE A 205 8.44 5.60 -7.77
CA ILE A 205 8.12 5.90 -9.17
C ILE A 205 6.65 6.33 -9.31
N LEU A 206 5.70 5.60 -8.72
CA LEU A 206 4.28 5.93 -8.80
C LEU A 206 3.93 7.23 -8.08
N LEU A 207 4.58 7.55 -6.97
CA LEU A 207 4.34 8.79 -6.23
C LEU A 207 4.92 9.98 -7.01
N THR A 208 6.13 9.85 -7.56
CA THR A 208 6.70 10.86 -8.47
C THR A 208 5.82 11.04 -9.71
N ALA A 209 5.34 9.94 -10.29
CA ALA A 209 4.40 9.95 -11.40
C ALA A 209 3.11 10.69 -11.05
N GLY A 210 2.53 10.38 -9.89
CA GLY A 210 1.34 11.04 -9.37
C GLY A 210 1.55 12.53 -9.17
N TYR A 211 2.70 12.96 -8.66
CA TYR A 211 3.00 14.39 -8.52
C TYR A 211 3.15 15.07 -9.88
N VAL A 212 4.03 14.55 -10.74
CA VAL A 212 4.35 15.17 -12.03
C VAL A 212 3.12 15.25 -12.94
N TRP A 213 2.38 14.15 -13.10
CA TRP A 213 1.27 14.08 -14.06
C TRP A 213 -0.09 14.47 -13.49
N VAL A 214 -0.16 14.92 -12.23
CA VAL A 214 -1.40 15.50 -11.66
C VAL A 214 -1.24 16.98 -11.37
N GLU A 215 -0.07 17.43 -10.92
CA GLU A 215 0.17 18.82 -10.53
C GLU A 215 1.01 19.60 -11.54
N VAL A 216 2.08 19.03 -12.07
CA VAL A 216 3.04 19.76 -12.93
C VAL A 216 2.61 19.76 -14.39
N TRP A 217 2.23 18.60 -14.91
CA TRP A 217 1.74 18.39 -16.27
C TRP A 217 0.47 17.51 -16.23
N PRO A 218 -0.70 18.10 -15.95
CA PRO A 218 -1.87 17.31 -15.61
C PRO A 218 -2.36 16.42 -16.76
N VAL A 219 -2.40 15.11 -16.52
CA VAL A 219 -2.93 14.10 -17.43
C VAL A 219 -4.17 13.49 -16.78
N ARG A 220 -5.34 13.70 -17.39
CA ARG A 220 -6.65 13.26 -16.87
C ARG A 220 -6.64 11.81 -16.40
N PHE A 221 -6.11 10.92 -17.24
CA PHE A 221 -6.03 9.49 -16.95
C PHE A 221 -5.23 9.22 -15.66
N VAL A 222 -4.08 9.88 -15.47
CA VAL A 222 -3.25 9.68 -14.27
C VAL A 222 -3.95 10.19 -13.01
N ALA A 223 -4.63 11.33 -13.08
CA ALA A 223 -5.41 11.88 -11.97
C ALA A 223 -6.54 10.92 -11.54
N GLN A 224 -7.20 10.24 -12.49
CA GLN A 224 -8.23 9.24 -12.22
C GLN A 224 -7.71 7.99 -11.50
N LEU A 225 -6.40 7.69 -11.61
CA LEU A 225 -5.79 6.55 -10.92
C LEU A 225 -5.64 6.79 -9.42
N THR A 226 -5.79 8.03 -8.92
CA THR A 226 -5.73 8.36 -7.48
C THR A 226 -4.53 7.73 -6.76
N LEU A 227 -3.35 7.78 -7.39
CA LEU A 227 -2.16 7.00 -7.01
C LEU A 227 -1.74 7.19 -5.54
N TRP A 228 -2.01 8.35 -4.96
CA TRP A 228 -1.69 8.68 -3.56
C TRP A 228 -2.36 7.73 -2.56
N ARG A 229 -3.57 7.27 -2.84
CA ARG A 229 -4.32 6.31 -2.00
C ARG A 229 -3.57 5.00 -1.79
N GLY A 230 -2.67 4.66 -2.71
CA GLY A 230 -1.86 3.45 -2.66
C GLY A 230 -0.75 3.45 -1.60
N THR A 231 -0.41 4.61 -1.02
CA THR A 231 0.62 4.73 0.03
C THR A 231 0.33 3.88 1.27
N ARG A 232 -0.92 3.49 1.49
CA ARG A 232 -1.34 2.54 2.54
C ARG A 232 -0.57 1.22 2.51
N PHE A 233 -0.14 0.74 1.34
CA PHE A 233 0.54 -0.55 1.25
C PHE A 233 1.97 -0.49 1.80
N VAL A 234 2.64 0.64 1.55
CA VAL A 234 3.93 0.96 2.20
C VAL A 234 3.73 1.11 3.70
N LEU A 235 2.66 1.79 4.11
CA LEU A 235 2.29 1.96 5.51
C LEU A 235 2.03 0.62 6.21
N PHE A 236 1.24 -0.29 5.63
CA PHE A 236 0.95 -1.60 6.21
C PHE A 236 2.21 -2.45 6.40
N ALA A 237 3.12 -2.45 5.42
CA ALA A 237 4.41 -3.11 5.55
C ALA A 237 5.27 -2.46 6.65
N GLY A 238 5.32 -1.13 6.70
CA GLY A 238 6.06 -0.37 7.70
C GLY A 238 5.55 -0.61 9.12
N ILE A 239 4.23 -0.53 9.34
CA ILE A 239 3.57 -0.83 10.62
C ILE A 239 3.85 -2.28 11.04
N ALA A 240 3.76 -3.24 10.12
CA ALA A 240 4.04 -4.64 10.44
C ALA A 240 5.46 -4.85 10.95
N ILE A 241 6.44 -4.30 10.25
CA ILE A 241 7.85 -4.38 10.64
C ILE A 241 8.09 -3.63 11.96
N GLY A 242 7.53 -2.42 12.10
CA GLY A 242 7.71 -1.56 13.28
C GLY A 242 7.12 -2.16 14.56
N ILE A 243 5.88 -2.66 14.49
CA ILE A 243 5.24 -3.33 15.63
C ILE A 243 6.00 -4.60 16.02
N SER A 244 6.47 -5.40 15.06
CA SER A 244 7.29 -6.57 15.39
C SER A 244 8.57 -6.20 16.11
N TRP A 245 9.28 -5.19 15.61
CA TRP A 245 10.50 -4.71 16.24
C TRP A 245 10.24 -4.21 17.67
N LEU A 246 9.18 -3.42 17.89
CA LEU A 246 8.80 -2.97 19.23
C LEU A 246 8.50 -4.13 20.18
N VAL A 247 7.79 -5.16 19.69
CA VAL A 247 7.49 -6.37 20.48
C VAL A 247 8.77 -7.11 20.85
N ASP A 248 9.72 -7.24 19.92
CA ASP A 248 10.97 -7.96 20.16
C ASP A 248 11.88 -7.21 21.15
N VAL A 249 11.99 -5.88 21.02
CA VAL A 249 12.75 -5.03 21.96
C VAL A 249 12.11 -5.02 23.35
N ALA A 250 10.78 -5.00 23.44
CA ALA A 250 10.07 -5.08 24.72
C ALA A 250 10.33 -6.43 25.41
N LYS A 251 10.30 -7.54 24.65
CA LYS A 251 10.59 -8.88 25.17
C LYS A 251 12.04 -9.04 25.64
N SER A 252 12.99 -8.38 24.99
CA SER A 252 14.40 -8.42 25.37
C SER A 252 14.76 -7.48 26.53
N GLY A 253 13.78 -6.76 27.11
CA GLY A 253 14.00 -5.78 28.17
C GLY A 253 14.68 -4.49 27.70
N GLY A 254 14.77 -4.26 26.37
CA GLY A 254 15.41 -3.07 25.79
C GLY A 254 14.55 -1.81 25.82
N LEU A 255 13.25 -1.95 26.10
CA LEU A 255 12.33 -0.85 26.37
C LEU A 255 11.54 -1.16 27.63
N SER A 256 11.25 -0.15 28.46
CA SER A 256 10.29 -0.34 29.55
C SER A 256 8.91 -0.70 28.98
N ALA A 257 8.17 -1.58 29.66
CA ALA A 257 6.84 -2.00 29.23
C ALA A 257 5.88 -0.80 29.04
N VAL A 258 6.07 0.27 29.80
CA VAL A 258 5.32 1.53 29.68
C VAL A 258 5.63 2.24 28.36
N LEU A 259 6.90 2.38 27.98
CA LEU A 259 7.28 3.01 26.71
C LEU A 259 6.83 2.16 25.51
N ALA A 260 6.87 0.83 25.64
CA ALA A 260 6.40 -0.08 24.60
C ALA A 260 4.89 0.02 24.46
N GLY A 261 4.18 0.09 25.60
CA GLY A 261 2.75 0.37 25.65
C GLY A 261 2.38 1.70 24.99
N VAL A 262 3.10 2.78 25.30
CA VAL A 262 2.88 4.12 24.70
C VAL A 262 3.16 4.14 23.20
N ALA A 263 4.23 3.48 22.75
CA ALA A 263 4.54 3.37 21.33
C ALA A 263 3.45 2.57 20.58
N LEU A 264 2.98 1.46 21.18
CA LEU A 264 1.90 0.65 20.62
C LEU A 264 0.55 1.37 20.65
N THR A 265 0.24 2.14 21.69
CA THR A 265 -0.97 2.98 21.70
C THR A 265 -0.90 4.07 20.67
N GLY A 266 0.29 4.61 20.33
CA GLY A 266 0.45 5.52 19.18
C GLY A 266 0.05 4.90 17.84
N PHE A 267 0.28 3.59 17.64
CA PHE A 267 -0.20 2.84 16.46
C PHE A 267 -1.69 2.50 16.51
N LEU A 268 -2.25 2.34 17.71
CA LEU A 268 -3.63 1.88 17.93
C LEU A 268 -4.62 3.03 18.18
N ALA A 269 -4.14 4.22 18.52
CA ALA A 269 -4.97 5.36 18.83
C ALA A 269 -5.70 5.82 17.57
N PRO A 270 -7.03 6.05 17.63
CA PRO A 270 -7.75 6.64 16.52
C PRO A 270 -7.14 8.01 16.22
N MET A 271 -6.57 8.16 15.03
CA MET A 271 -6.10 9.47 14.60
C MET A 271 -7.33 10.34 14.38
N ALA A 272 -7.42 11.46 15.11
CA ALA A 272 -8.53 12.40 14.96
C ALA A 272 -8.72 12.73 13.46
N PRO A 273 -9.95 12.66 12.94
CA PRO A 273 -10.20 13.07 11.57
C PRO A 273 -9.70 14.51 11.40
N ALA A 274 -8.99 14.77 10.31
CA ALA A 274 -8.62 16.12 9.91
C ALA A 274 -9.86 16.85 9.39
#